data_AF-A0A3A9SLJ6-F1
#
_entry.id   AF-A0A3A9SLJ6-F1
#
_cell.length_a   1.000
_cell.length_b   1.000
_cell.length_c   1.000
_cell.angle_alpha   90.00
_cell.angle_beta   90.00
_cell.angle_gamma   90.00
#
_symmetry.space_group_name_H-M   'P 1'
#
loop_
_entity.id
_entity.type
_entity.pdbx_description
1 polymer ?
#
loop_
_entity_poly.entity_id
_entity_poly.type
_entity_poly.pdbx_seq_one_letter_code
_entity_poly.pdbx_strand_id
1 'polypeptide(L)'
;MRTGIVRIIGGATLSVLMASYMPLYAYADSYDISEGSITVSRDETAQTVTQEGNSAVQDKEDSDPVITSNAQEVNGVTLTIEASAGQEAEVTIQNLNINDSSDGDTPAILTTGEGDVKINLDGVNVVKSGDNCAGLQKENEGNLIITDNNATGSLEATGGFRGAGIGGGRYGTGTDITIEGGTVTATGGDYGAGIGGGYLDPEQVSL
;
A
#
# COMPACT_ATOMS: atom_id res chain seq x y z
N MET A 1 -12.24 -74.99 37.79
CA MET A 1 -12.46 -73.97 36.75
C MET A 1 -11.34 -72.94 36.89
N ARG A 2 -10.36 -73.01 35.99
CA ARG A 2 -10.17 -72.16 34.79
C ARG A 2 -9.42 -70.85 35.14
N THR A 3 -8.11 -70.80 34.89
CA THR A 3 -7.42 -70.33 33.66
C THR A 3 -7.19 -68.81 33.68
N GLY A 4 -5.96 -68.35 33.41
CA GLY A 4 -5.72 -67.03 32.83
C GLY A 4 -4.42 -66.33 33.27
N ILE A 5 -3.38 -66.45 32.45
CA ILE A 5 -2.23 -65.53 32.39
C ILE A 5 -2.67 -64.30 31.59
N VAL A 6 -2.29 -63.07 32.00
CA VAL A 6 -2.14 -61.94 31.07
C VAL A 6 -0.97 -61.05 31.52
N ARG A 7 0.06 -60.94 30.67
CA ARG A 7 1.03 -59.83 30.65
C ARG A 7 0.42 -58.72 29.78
N ILE A 8 0.45 -57.48 30.24
CA ILE A 8 0.26 -56.32 29.37
C ILE A 8 1.55 -55.49 29.40
N ILE A 9 2.19 -55.44 28.24
CA ILE A 9 3.20 -54.48 27.84
C ILE A 9 2.44 -53.32 27.21
N GLY A 10 2.72 -52.08 27.60
CA GLY A 10 2.22 -50.88 26.93
C GLY A 10 2.58 -49.66 27.75
N GLY A 11 3.15 -48.59 27.22
CA GLY A 11 3.50 -48.23 25.86
C GLY A 11 3.95 -46.77 25.96
N ALA A 12 5.09 -46.42 25.36
CA ALA A 12 5.52 -45.03 25.33
C ALA A 12 4.51 -44.24 24.50
N THR A 13 3.74 -43.35 25.15
CA THR A 13 3.00 -42.34 24.41
C THR A 13 4.00 -41.30 23.94
N LEU A 14 4.32 -41.34 22.65
CA LEU A 14 4.98 -40.27 21.94
C LEU A 14 4.02 -39.06 21.97
N SER A 15 4.30 -38.10 22.85
CA SER A 15 3.60 -36.82 22.86
C SER A 15 4.02 -36.06 21.61
N VAL A 16 3.19 -36.09 20.57
CA VAL A 16 3.31 -35.15 19.45
C VAL A 16 2.95 -33.78 20.02
N LEU A 17 3.96 -32.96 20.26
CA LEU A 17 3.79 -31.53 20.47
C LEU A 17 3.29 -30.97 19.13
N MET A 18 1.96 -30.88 18.96
CA MET A 18 1.40 -30.01 17.94
C MET A 18 1.81 -28.59 18.34
N ALA A 19 2.89 -28.10 17.74
CA ALA A 19 3.11 -26.66 17.64
C ALA A 19 1.94 -26.13 16.82
N SER A 20 0.91 -25.68 17.52
CA SER A 20 -0.14 -24.87 16.91
C SER A 20 0.57 -23.66 16.31
N TYR A 21 0.66 -23.62 14.99
CA TYR A 21 0.93 -22.40 14.24
C TYR A 21 -0.24 -21.46 14.53
N MET A 22 -0.20 -20.79 15.68
CA MET A 22 -0.96 -19.57 15.83
C MET A 22 -0.30 -18.58 14.86
N PRO A 23 -1.03 -18.03 13.88
CA PRO A 23 -0.50 -16.87 13.17
C PRO A 23 -0.15 -15.86 14.26
N LEU A 24 1.11 -15.43 14.29
CA LEU A 24 1.48 -14.27 15.07
C LEU A 24 0.62 -13.15 14.48
N TYR A 25 -0.39 -12.68 15.21
CA TYR A 25 -1.03 -11.42 14.86
C TYR A 25 0.08 -10.38 15.05
N ALA A 26 0.82 -10.08 13.98
CA ALA A 26 1.62 -8.88 13.92
C ALA A 26 0.63 -7.74 14.12
N TYR A 27 0.78 -7.01 15.23
CA TYR A 27 0.03 -5.77 15.41
C TYR A 27 0.48 -4.83 14.29
N ALA A 28 -0.49 -4.17 13.66
CA ALA A 28 -0.24 -3.04 12.77
C ALA A 28 0.69 -2.04 13.45
N ASP A 29 1.91 -1.88 12.96
CA ASP A 29 2.80 -0.82 13.42
C ASP A 29 2.47 0.47 12.65
N SER A 30 2.76 1.61 13.28
CA SER A 30 2.59 2.92 12.66
C SER A 30 3.95 3.53 12.33
N TYR A 31 4.07 4.03 11.10
CA TYR A 31 5.31 4.58 10.54
C TYR A 31 5.08 6.04 10.14
N ASP A 32 5.89 6.94 10.72
CA ASP A 32 5.84 8.36 10.42
C ASP A 32 6.73 8.66 9.20
N ILE A 33 6.12 9.03 8.08
CA ILE A 33 6.83 9.32 6.83
C ILE A 33 7.66 10.62 6.91
N SER A 34 7.45 11.47 7.92
CA SER A 34 8.28 12.67 8.10
C SER A 34 9.75 12.34 8.38
N GLU A 35 10.03 11.11 8.83
CA GLU A 35 11.39 10.64 9.14
C GLU A 35 12.12 10.05 7.92
N GLY A 36 11.45 9.94 6.77
CA GLY A 36 12.01 9.44 5.52
C GLY A 36 10.98 8.69 4.68
N SER A 37 11.25 8.58 3.37
CA SER A 37 10.43 7.82 2.43
C SER A 37 10.21 6.38 2.91
N ILE A 38 9.02 5.85 2.64
CA ILE A 38 8.62 4.51 3.09
C ILE A 38 8.25 3.67 1.87
N THR A 39 8.74 2.43 1.87
CA THR A 39 8.33 1.39 0.93
C THR A 39 7.61 0.29 1.68
N VAL A 40 6.39 -0.05 1.24
CA VAL A 40 5.65 -1.25 1.65
C VAL A 40 5.72 -2.23 0.48
N SER A 41 6.33 -3.40 0.68
CA SER A 41 6.49 -4.41 -0.37
C SER A 41 5.77 -5.70 0.02
N ARG A 42 5.04 -6.30 -0.92
CA ARG A 42 4.42 -7.62 -0.78
C ARG A 42 5.00 -8.59 -1.80
N ASP A 43 5.64 -9.64 -1.30
CA ASP A 43 6.07 -10.79 -2.09
C ASP A 43 5.28 -12.06 -1.73
N GLU A 44 5.67 -13.20 -2.29
CA GLU A 44 5.03 -14.50 -2.04
C GLU A 44 5.16 -14.97 -0.57
N THR A 45 6.08 -14.38 0.19
CA THR A 45 6.43 -14.79 1.56
C THR A 45 5.77 -13.91 2.60
N ALA A 46 5.88 -12.59 2.47
CA ALA A 46 5.44 -11.64 3.48
C ALA A 46 5.18 -10.25 2.88
N GLN A 47 4.53 -9.40 3.69
CA GLN A 47 4.55 -7.97 3.49
C GLN A 47 5.56 -7.36 4.44
N THR A 48 6.39 -6.46 3.93
CA THR A 48 7.45 -5.79 4.68
C THR A 48 7.40 -4.28 4.52
N VAL A 49 7.98 -3.58 5.49
CA VAL A 49 8.16 -2.12 5.48
C VAL A 49 9.64 -1.79 5.57
N THR A 50 10.06 -0.90 4.68
CA THR A 50 11.39 -0.29 4.67
C THR A 50 11.26 1.22 4.74
N GLN A 51 11.97 1.87 5.67
CA GLN A 51 11.99 3.32 5.81
C GLN A 51 13.41 3.86 5.60
N GLU A 52 13.55 4.84 4.71
CA GLU A 52 14.82 5.49 4.43
C GLU A 52 15.42 6.11 5.69
N GLY A 53 16.72 5.94 5.91
CA GLY A 53 17.41 6.47 7.09
C GLY A 53 17.16 5.71 8.39
N ASN A 54 16.28 4.71 8.42
CA ASN A 54 15.93 3.95 9.62
C ASN A 54 16.30 2.46 9.51
N SER A 55 17.47 2.09 10.05
CA SER A 55 17.95 0.69 10.02
C SER A 55 17.11 -0.29 10.85
N ALA A 56 16.23 0.19 11.74
CA ALA A 56 15.33 -0.67 12.50
C ALA A 56 14.08 -1.06 11.70
N VAL A 57 13.81 -0.36 10.60
CA VAL A 57 12.69 -0.59 9.68
C VAL A 57 13.28 -0.85 8.30
N GLN A 58 13.93 -2.01 8.16
CA GLN A 58 14.46 -2.51 6.88
C GLN A 58 13.91 -3.92 6.71
N ASP A 59 13.12 -4.12 5.66
CA ASP A 59 12.38 -5.35 5.36
C ASP A 59 11.64 -5.91 6.59
N LYS A 60 11.09 -5.00 7.42
CA LYS A 60 10.41 -5.36 8.64
C LYS A 60 9.04 -5.94 8.29
N GLU A 61 8.81 -7.21 8.62
CA GLU A 61 7.51 -7.86 8.40
C GLU A 61 6.39 -7.11 9.13
N ASP A 62 5.37 -6.70 8.37
CA ASP A 62 4.14 -6.07 8.84
C ASP A 62 3.02 -6.26 7.80
N SER A 63 1.99 -6.99 8.19
CA SER A 63 0.86 -7.34 7.31
C SER A 63 -0.21 -6.24 7.21
N ASP A 64 -0.20 -5.24 8.09
CA ASP A 64 -1.21 -4.18 8.12
C ASP A 64 -0.60 -2.83 8.55
N PRO A 65 0.41 -2.31 7.81
CA PRO A 65 1.13 -1.11 8.21
C PRO A 65 0.25 0.13 8.10
N VAL A 66 0.38 1.02 9.08
CA VAL A 66 -0.26 2.34 9.08
C VAL A 66 0.79 3.40 8.76
N ILE A 67 0.63 4.10 7.64
CA ILE A 67 1.52 5.19 7.23
C ILE A 67 0.86 6.53 7.56
N THR A 68 1.59 7.39 8.28
CA THR A 68 1.08 8.69 8.72
C THR A 68 2.13 9.77 8.53
N SER A 69 1.71 11.03 8.47
CA SER A 69 2.58 12.19 8.75
C SER A 69 2.14 12.94 10.01
N ASN A 70 1.33 12.31 10.86
CA ASN A 70 0.73 12.92 12.04
C ASN A 70 -0.02 14.24 11.73
N ALA A 71 -0.71 14.28 10.59
CA ALA A 71 -1.38 15.46 10.03
C ALA A 71 -0.44 16.65 9.73
N GLN A 72 0.87 16.46 9.74
CA GLN A 72 1.84 17.48 9.36
C GLN A 72 2.06 17.45 7.85
N GLU A 73 2.13 18.63 7.25
CA GLU A 73 2.57 18.74 5.85
C GLU A 73 4.06 18.42 5.77
N VAL A 74 4.41 17.42 4.96
CA VAL A 74 5.79 16.98 4.69
C VAL A 74 6.08 17.04 3.19
N ASN A 75 7.35 17.17 2.83
CA ASN A 75 7.83 17.19 1.44
C ASN A 75 9.16 16.43 1.31
N GLY A 76 9.54 16.13 0.07
CA GLY A 76 10.74 15.37 -0.25
C GLY A 76 10.66 13.90 0.17
N VAL A 77 9.45 13.34 0.28
CA VAL A 77 9.22 11.96 0.72
C VAL A 77 8.16 11.28 -0.13
N THR A 78 8.41 10.02 -0.50
CA THR A 78 7.46 9.21 -1.26
C THR A 78 7.02 8.00 -0.44
N LEU A 79 5.73 7.69 -0.47
CA LEU A 79 5.21 6.38 -0.09
C LEU A 79 5.17 5.47 -1.34
N THR A 80 6.03 4.46 -1.37
CA THR A 80 6.01 3.43 -2.42
C THR A 80 5.28 2.19 -1.92
N ILE A 81 4.36 1.64 -2.72
CA ILE A 81 3.64 0.41 -2.42
C ILE A 81 3.85 -0.55 -3.58
N GLU A 82 4.54 -1.67 -3.33
CA GLU A 82 4.93 -2.63 -4.34
C GLU A 82 4.29 -3.99 -4.07
N ALA A 83 3.70 -4.58 -5.11
CA ALA A 83 3.15 -5.94 -5.03
C ALA A 83 3.73 -6.82 -6.14
N SER A 84 4.24 -7.99 -5.76
CA SER A 84 4.69 -9.02 -6.72
C SER A 84 3.49 -9.66 -7.44
N ALA A 85 3.75 -10.33 -8.56
CA ALA A 85 2.72 -11.00 -9.35
C ALA A 85 1.81 -11.90 -8.51
N GLY A 86 0.49 -11.71 -8.65
CA GLY A 86 -0.52 -12.48 -7.91
C GLY A 86 -0.56 -12.24 -6.40
N GLN A 87 0.12 -11.21 -5.90
CA GLN A 87 0.01 -10.73 -4.52
C GLN A 87 -0.84 -9.47 -4.44
N GLU A 88 -1.32 -9.16 -3.22
CA GLU A 88 -1.98 -7.90 -2.89
C GLU A 88 -1.23 -7.23 -1.74
N ALA A 89 -0.67 -6.04 -1.97
CA ALA A 89 -0.10 -5.21 -0.91
C ALA A 89 -1.20 -4.36 -0.29
N GLU A 90 -1.36 -4.42 1.04
CA GLU A 90 -2.39 -3.68 1.77
C GLU A 90 -1.73 -2.69 2.74
N VAL A 91 -2.16 -1.42 2.69
CA VAL A 91 -1.67 -0.35 3.56
C VAL A 91 -2.83 0.53 4.02
N THR A 92 -2.78 0.98 5.27
CA THR A 92 -3.64 2.07 5.74
C THR A 92 -2.86 3.38 5.70
N ILE A 93 -3.40 4.41 5.03
CA ILE A 93 -2.91 5.78 5.19
C ILE A 93 -3.77 6.50 6.22
N GLN A 94 -3.12 7.10 7.22
CA GLN A 94 -3.79 7.78 8.33
C GLN A 94 -3.29 9.19 8.50
N ASN A 95 -4.15 10.19 8.33
CA ASN A 95 -3.79 11.61 8.49
C ASN A 95 -2.50 11.97 7.73
N LEU A 96 -2.34 11.41 6.54
CA LEU A 96 -1.16 11.57 5.71
C LEU A 96 -1.27 12.88 4.92
N ASN A 97 -0.28 13.77 5.02
CA ASN A 97 -0.27 15.04 4.32
C ASN A 97 1.10 15.27 3.64
N ILE A 98 1.21 14.84 2.38
CA ILE A 98 2.42 14.99 1.56
C ILE A 98 2.20 16.09 0.52
N ASN A 99 3.15 17.01 0.41
CA ASN A 99 3.12 18.11 -0.55
C ASN A 99 4.46 18.24 -1.29
N ASP A 100 4.67 17.40 -2.29
CA ASP A 100 5.83 17.39 -3.18
C ASP A 100 5.60 18.25 -4.44
N SER A 101 4.63 19.16 -4.42
CA SER A 101 4.30 19.99 -5.59
C SER A 101 5.45 20.89 -6.08
N SER A 102 6.48 21.10 -5.26
CA SER A 102 7.72 21.78 -5.63
C SER A 102 8.83 20.86 -6.17
N ASP A 103 8.65 19.54 -6.05
CA ASP A 103 9.69 18.54 -6.25
C ASP A 103 9.48 17.80 -7.56
N GLY A 104 9.92 18.45 -8.66
CA GLY A 104 10.19 17.85 -9.96
C GLY A 104 9.26 16.69 -10.36
N ASP A 105 9.83 15.54 -10.73
CA ASP A 105 9.09 14.33 -11.10
C ASP A 105 8.93 13.38 -9.89
N THR A 106 8.46 13.89 -8.76
CA THR A 106 8.31 13.11 -7.52
C THR A 106 6.83 12.83 -7.21
N PRO A 107 6.41 11.55 -7.16
CA PRO A 107 5.09 11.18 -6.70
C PRO A 107 5.01 11.17 -5.16
N ALA A 108 3.93 11.68 -4.59
CA ALA A 108 3.65 11.58 -3.17
C ALA A 108 3.33 10.14 -2.74
N ILE A 109 2.50 9.44 -3.53
CA ILE A 109 2.27 8.00 -3.44
C ILE A 109 2.53 7.37 -4.80
N LEU A 110 3.29 6.27 -4.82
CA LEU A 110 3.59 5.47 -6.01
C LEU A 110 3.21 4.01 -5.77
N THR A 111 2.40 3.43 -6.65
CA THR A 111 2.18 1.97 -6.68
C THR A 111 2.98 1.33 -7.81
N THR A 112 3.58 0.17 -7.57
CA THR A 112 4.42 -0.54 -8.55
C THR A 112 4.33 -2.07 -8.42
N GLY A 113 4.96 -2.79 -9.34
CA GLY A 113 4.94 -4.24 -9.42
C GLY A 113 3.77 -4.82 -10.24
N GLU A 114 3.70 -6.14 -10.32
CA GLU A 114 2.69 -6.85 -11.14
C GLU A 114 1.39 -7.14 -10.35
N GLY A 115 1.42 -7.05 -9.02
CA GLY A 115 0.31 -7.38 -8.13
C GLY A 115 -0.70 -6.26 -7.91
N ASP A 116 -1.74 -6.57 -7.14
CA ASP A 116 -2.77 -5.64 -6.71
C ASP A 116 -2.26 -4.78 -5.53
N VAL A 117 -2.74 -3.54 -5.45
CA VAL A 117 -2.46 -2.64 -4.33
C VAL A 117 -3.78 -2.16 -3.74
N LYS A 118 -3.92 -2.32 -2.43
CA LYS A 118 -5.07 -1.89 -1.66
C LYS A 118 -4.68 -0.83 -0.64
N ILE A 119 -5.31 0.34 -0.72
CA ILE A 119 -5.11 1.45 0.20
C ILE A 119 -6.40 1.65 1.00
N ASN A 120 -6.32 1.49 2.31
CA ASN A 120 -7.39 1.82 3.23
C ASN A 120 -7.20 3.26 3.75
N LEU A 121 -8.26 4.07 3.65
CA LEU A 121 -8.25 5.46 4.09
C LEU A 121 -8.67 5.54 5.55
N ASP A 122 -7.87 6.22 6.38
CA ASP A 122 -8.22 6.59 7.74
C ASP A 122 -7.90 8.07 8.00
N GLY A 123 -8.81 8.77 8.67
CA GLY A 123 -8.71 10.22 8.87
C GLY A 123 -8.62 11.02 7.55
N VAL A 124 -7.96 12.19 7.62
CA VAL A 124 -7.89 13.13 6.49
C VAL A 124 -6.54 13.03 5.80
N ASN A 125 -6.53 12.52 4.57
CA ASN A 125 -5.30 12.36 3.79
C ASN A 125 -5.27 13.35 2.62
N VAL A 126 -4.13 14.00 2.42
CA VAL A 126 -3.85 14.98 1.36
C VAL A 126 -2.52 14.63 0.71
N VAL A 127 -2.51 14.39 -0.59
CA VAL A 127 -1.30 14.03 -1.33
C VAL A 127 -1.19 14.88 -2.59
N LYS A 128 -0.06 15.57 -2.73
CA LYS A 128 0.23 16.43 -3.87
C LYS A 128 1.60 16.07 -4.42
N SER A 129 1.64 15.73 -5.69
CA SER A 129 2.87 15.31 -6.36
C SER A 129 3.48 16.44 -7.17
N GLY A 130 4.74 16.27 -7.54
CA GLY A 130 5.46 17.13 -8.45
C GLY A 130 4.95 17.05 -9.90
N ASP A 131 5.57 17.85 -10.76
CA ASP A 131 5.36 17.84 -12.20
C ASP A 131 5.41 16.43 -12.79
N ASN A 132 4.61 16.20 -13.85
CA ASN A 132 4.54 14.92 -14.55
C ASN A 132 4.09 13.71 -13.68
N CYS A 133 3.79 13.89 -12.40
CA CYS A 133 3.32 12.84 -11.51
C CYS A 133 1.86 13.01 -11.14
N ALA A 134 1.15 11.89 -11.02
CA ALA A 134 -0.17 11.90 -10.42
C ALA A 134 -0.09 12.07 -8.91
N GLY A 135 -1.11 12.66 -8.28
CA GLY A 135 -1.16 12.84 -6.82
C GLY A 135 -1.02 11.51 -6.08
N LEU A 136 -1.75 10.51 -6.55
CA LEU A 136 -1.49 9.09 -6.31
C LEU A 136 -1.17 8.45 -7.66
N GLN A 137 0.10 8.12 -7.88
CA GLN A 137 0.59 7.57 -9.13
C GLN A 137 0.51 6.06 -9.15
N LYS A 138 -0.24 5.56 -10.13
CA LYS A 138 -0.41 4.14 -10.38
C LYS A 138 0.52 3.69 -11.50
N GLU A 139 1.48 2.83 -11.18
CA GLU A 139 2.35 2.15 -12.15
C GLU A 139 2.33 0.63 -12.04
N ASN A 140 1.68 0.06 -11.01
CA ASN A 140 1.53 -1.39 -10.93
C ASN A 140 0.65 -1.93 -12.06
N GLU A 141 0.89 -3.15 -12.52
CA GLU A 141 0.07 -3.81 -13.56
C GLU A 141 -1.28 -4.29 -13.01
N GLY A 142 -1.32 -4.72 -11.75
CA GLY A 142 -2.54 -5.14 -11.07
C GLY A 142 -3.50 -3.98 -10.75
N ASN A 143 -4.54 -4.23 -9.99
CA ASN A 143 -5.53 -3.21 -9.63
C ASN A 143 -4.97 -2.24 -8.58
N LEU A 144 -5.48 -1.02 -8.59
CA LEU A 144 -5.44 -0.12 -7.44
C LEU A 144 -6.83 -0.08 -6.82
N ILE A 145 -6.95 -0.47 -5.55
CA ILE A 145 -8.21 -0.52 -4.81
C ILE A 145 -8.12 0.47 -3.65
N ILE A 146 -9.02 1.45 -3.61
CA ILE A 146 -9.12 2.43 -2.53
C ILE A 146 -10.36 2.11 -1.70
N THR A 147 -10.16 1.90 -0.40
CA THR A 147 -11.21 1.50 0.56
C THR A 147 -11.27 2.47 1.74
N ASP A 148 -12.35 2.40 2.51
CA ASP A 148 -12.51 3.09 3.79
C ASP A 148 -13.30 2.17 4.71
N ASN A 149 -12.57 1.31 5.42
CA ASN A 149 -13.15 0.25 6.23
C ASN A 149 -13.90 0.79 7.46
N ASN A 150 -13.58 2.00 7.92
CA ASN A 150 -14.15 2.59 9.14
C ASN A 150 -15.12 3.76 8.88
N ALA A 151 -15.35 4.12 7.62
CA ALA A 151 -16.21 5.22 7.18
C ALA A 151 -15.78 6.60 7.71
N THR A 152 -14.48 6.80 7.95
CA THR A 152 -13.91 8.08 8.42
C THR A 152 -12.82 8.62 7.50
N GLY A 153 -12.40 7.84 6.50
CA GLY A 153 -11.31 8.16 5.60
C GLY A 153 -11.69 9.13 4.48
N SER A 154 -10.81 10.10 4.22
CA SER A 154 -10.84 10.90 3.01
C SER A 154 -9.46 10.98 2.34
N LEU A 155 -9.47 11.15 1.02
CA LEU A 155 -8.27 11.37 0.20
C LEU A 155 -8.48 12.57 -0.72
N GLU A 156 -7.64 13.60 -0.58
CA GLU A 156 -7.46 14.66 -1.56
C GLU A 156 -6.16 14.42 -2.33
N ALA A 157 -6.25 13.95 -3.56
CA ALA A 157 -5.10 13.66 -4.41
C ALA A 157 -4.99 14.69 -5.54
N THR A 158 -3.86 15.41 -5.60
CA THR A 158 -3.60 16.44 -6.62
C THR A 158 -2.37 16.10 -7.44
N GLY A 159 -2.53 15.96 -8.76
CA GLY A 159 -1.41 15.78 -9.68
C GLY A 159 -0.68 17.09 -10.00
N GLY A 160 0.60 16.98 -10.39
CA GLY A 160 1.36 18.11 -10.93
C GLY A 160 1.08 18.39 -12.41
N PHE A 161 1.86 19.27 -13.05
CA PHE A 161 1.60 19.92 -14.36
C PHE A 161 1.22 19.01 -15.57
N ARG A 162 1.24 17.68 -15.44
CA ARG A 162 0.80 16.72 -16.49
C ARG A 162 0.25 15.41 -15.93
N GLY A 163 0.09 15.31 -14.61
CA GLY A 163 -0.33 14.07 -13.95
C GLY A 163 -1.79 14.10 -13.55
N ALA A 164 -2.38 12.92 -13.43
CA ALA A 164 -3.73 12.79 -12.93
C ALA A 164 -3.85 13.12 -11.43
N GLY A 165 -5.05 13.32 -10.91
CA GLY A 165 -5.23 13.30 -9.45
C GLY A 165 -4.89 11.92 -8.89
N ILE A 166 -5.52 10.88 -9.45
CA ILE A 166 -5.24 9.46 -9.17
C ILE A 166 -5.09 8.72 -10.50
N GLY A 167 -3.98 8.01 -10.69
CA GLY A 167 -3.73 7.22 -11.89
C GLY A 167 -2.38 7.51 -12.52
N GLY A 168 -2.34 7.77 -13.82
CA GLY A 168 -1.10 7.88 -14.57
C GLY A 168 -0.37 9.21 -14.35
N GLY A 169 0.96 9.13 -14.24
CA GLY A 169 1.83 10.27 -14.53
C GLY A 169 1.80 10.65 -16.02
N ARG A 170 2.70 11.53 -16.46
CA ARG A 170 2.85 11.86 -17.87
C ARG A 170 3.11 10.58 -18.68
N TYR A 171 2.34 10.37 -19.74
CA TYR A 171 2.33 9.14 -20.56
C TYR A 171 1.76 7.88 -19.89
N GLY A 172 1.36 7.94 -18.61
CA GLY A 172 0.72 6.84 -17.91
C GLY A 172 -0.78 6.76 -18.19
N THR A 173 -1.32 5.55 -18.30
CA THR A 173 -2.72 5.27 -18.69
C THR A 173 -3.70 5.41 -17.51
N GLY A 174 -3.28 5.07 -16.29
CA GLY A 174 -4.13 5.13 -15.10
C GLY A 174 -5.38 4.24 -15.18
N THR A 175 -5.26 3.03 -15.72
CA THR A 175 -6.33 2.03 -15.80
C THR A 175 -6.51 1.27 -14.49
N ASP A 176 -7.56 0.45 -14.37
CA ASP A 176 -7.73 -0.54 -13.28
C ASP A 176 -7.71 0.07 -11.86
N ILE A 177 -8.40 1.20 -11.71
CA ILE A 177 -8.59 1.91 -10.43
C ILE A 177 -10.02 1.67 -9.95
N THR A 178 -10.16 1.10 -8.75
CA THR A 178 -11.43 0.88 -8.07
C THR A 178 -11.48 1.70 -6.78
N ILE A 179 -12.57 2.44 -6.57
CA ILE A 179 -12.85 3.15 -5.32
C ILE A 179 -14.08 2.51 -4.69
N GLU A 180 -13.90 1.79 -3.59
CA GLU A 180 -14.95 1.06 -2.88
C GLU A 180 -15.51 1.85 -1.67
N GLY A 181 -14.76 2.83 -1.16
CA GLY A 181 -15.16 3.60 0.02
C GLY A 181 -14.41 4.91 0.18
N GLY A 182 -14.87 5.70 1.16
CA GLY A 182 -14.26 6.97 1.55
C GLY A 182 -14.73 8.16 0.74
N THR A 183 -14.32 9.35 1.18
CA THR A 183 -14.50 10.58 0.40
C THR A 183 -13.23 10.84 -0.40
N VAL A 184 -13.26 10.59 -1.72
CA VAL A 184 -12.12 10.77 -2.60
C VAL A 184 -12.33 11.99 -3.51
N THR A 185 -11.42 12.97 -3.42
CA THR A 185 -11.33 14.12 -4.30
C THR A 185 -10.03 14.02 -5.11
N ALA A 186 -10.15 13.85 -6.42
CA ALA A 186 -9.01 13.71 -7.31
C ALA A 186 -8.95 14.89 -8.28
N THR A 187 -7.89 15.69 -8.19
CA THR A 187 -7.67 16.88 -9.01
C THR A 187 -6.46 16.67 -9.91
N GLY A 188 -6.68 16.53 -11.21
CA GLY A 188 -5.57 16.52 -12.18
C GLY A 188 -4.88 17.88 -12.25
N GLY A 189 -3.59 17.87 -12.54
CA GLY A 189 -2.90 19.10 -12.93
C GLY A 189 -3.25 19.50 -14.36
N ASP A 190 -2.55 20.50 -14.89
CA ASP A 190 -2.76 20.93 -16.27
C ASP A 190 -2.65 19.72 -17.22
N TYR A 191 -3.66 19.53 -18.08
CA TYR A 191 -3.73 18.41 -19.03
C TYR A 191 -3.84 16.99 -18.43
N GLY A 192 -3.91 16.82 -17.11
CA GLY A 192 -4.13 15.52 -16.45
C GLY A 192 -5.61 15.27 -16.16
N ALA A 193 -6.01 14.00 -16.10
CA ALA A 193 -7.35 13.63 -15.66
C ALA A 193 -7.55 13.85 -14.15
N GLY A 194 -8.80 13.94 -13.67
CA GLY A 194 -9.06 13.77 -12.24
C GLY A 194 -8.65 12.36 -11.79
N ILE A 195 -9.26 11.35 -12.40
CA ILE A 195 -8.89 9.93 -12.27
C ILE A 195 -8.67 9.37 -13.67
N GLY A 196 -7.55 8.68 -13.90
CA GLY A 196 -7.20 8.10 -15.20
C GLY A 196 -5.79 8.48 -15.63
N GLY A 197 -5.57 8.65 -16.93
CA GLY A 197 -4.25 8.93 -17.49
C GLY A 197 -3.75 10.37 -17.30
N GLY A 198 -2.44 10.52 -17.42
CA GLY A 198 -1.79 11.83 -17.50
C GLY A 198 -1.74 12.36 -18.94
N TYR A 199 -1.01 13.47 -19.15
CA TYR A 199 -0.83 14.05 -20.48
C TYR A 199 -0.18 13.05 -21.45
N LEU A 200 -0.75 12.95 -22.66
CA LEU A 200 -0.32 12.04 -23.72
C LEU A 200 -0.35 10.56 -23.32
N ASP A 201 -1.35 10.16 -22.55
CA ASP A 201 -1.73 8.75 -22.42
C ASP A 201 -1.85 8.09 -23.81
N PRO A 202 -0.99 7.11 -24.16
CA PRO A 202 -0.96 6.49 -25.47
C PRO A 202 -2.19 5.63 -25.77
N GLU A 203 -2.97 5.20 -24.76
CA GLU A 203 -4.18 4.40 -25.00
C GLU A 203 -5.37 5.23 -25.50
N GLN A 204 -5.33 6.56 -25.37
CA GLN A 204 -6.40 7.43 -25.85
C GLN A 204 -6.33 7.75 -27.36
N VAL A 205 -5.41 7.14 -28.11
CA VAL A 205 -5.29 7.30 -29.57
C VAL A 205 -5.44 5.96 -30.31
N SER A 206 -6.66 5.42 -30.30
CA SER A 206 -7.13 4.49 -31.34
C SER A 206 -8.15 5.23 -32.21
N LEU A 207 -7.75 5.68 -33.41
CA LEU A 207 -8.63 6.21 -34.46
C LEU A 207 -9.20 5.10 -35.34
#